data_AF-R7VJ68-F1
#
_entry.id   AF-R7VJ68-F1
#
_cell.length_a   1.000
_cell.length_b   1.000
_cell.length_c   1.000
_cell.angle_alpha   90.00
_cell.angle_beta   90.00
_cell.angle_gamma   90.00
#
_symmetry.space_group_name_H-M   'P 1'
#
loop_
_entity.id
_entity.type
_entity.pdbx_description
1 polymer ?
#
loop_
_entity_poly.entity_id
_entity_poly.type
_entity_poly.pdbx_seq_one_letter_code
_entity_poly.pdbx_strand_id
1 'polypeptide(L)'
;MVACSVLDHFIVSENISADVALYECLHEGDNPSDHCPVMMHVNVNVEHIPTDHSPILRSGLPWRNVSPRVLGDYGAALHVALTSIVVPNAALQCDDWSCELHTHDIQAYYDNIVKACLDAAEGTVGRKRKRRGNTSLRRPGWKDHVEPHRERAIFWHALWKSSGSPHDGHVADIRRRTRARYCYAVRYVKRHEEQCRANKLAEALAKDRGRDIWNEVQKISGRKTNRVAMVDGMVDDRDIGELFARKNIRGVQCYCIRCR
;
A
#
# COMPACT_ATOMS: atom_id res chain seq x y z
N MET A 1 36.47 14.59 13.63
CA MET A 1 36.03 13.17 13.59
C MET A 1 34.53 13.15 13.81
N VAL A 2 33.73 12.51 12.95
CA VAL A 2 32.30 12.29 13.24
C VAL A 2 32.23 10.97 13.99
N ALA A 3 31.81 11.00 15.26
CA ALA A 3 31.63 9.79 16.04
C ALA A 3 30.48 8.96 15.44
N CYS A 4 30.76 7.70 15.12
CA CYS A 4 29.72 6.73 14.75
C CYS A 4 29.31 5.99 16.03
N SER A 5 28.01 5.91 16.31
CA SER A 5 27.46 5.13 17.43
C SER A 5 26.73 3.91 16.87
N VAL A 6 26.92 2.75 17.49
CA VAL A 6 26.15 1.54 17.18
C VAL A 6 24.94 1.53 18.10
N LEU A 7 23.76 1.85 17.57
CA LEU A 7 22.53 1.99 18.36
C LEU A 7 21.48 0.93 17.98
N ASP A 8 21.49 0.48 16.73
CA ASP A 8 20.54 -0.49 16.19
C ASP A 8 21.12 -1.91 16.28
N HIS A 9 20.37 -2.84 16.89
CA HIS A 9 20.83 -4.20 17.19
C HIS A 9 19.68 -5.22 17.01
N PHE A 10 20.03 -6.45 16.66
CA PHE A 10 19.16 -7.60 16.85
C PHE A 10 19.53 -8.30 18.15
N ILE A 11 18.53 -8.67 18.94
CA ILE A 11 18.70 -9.52 20.12
C ILE A 11 18.20 -10.90 19.74
N VAL A 12 19.06 -11.90 19.87
CA VAL A 12 18.76 -13.30 19.55
C VAL A 12 18.99 -14.16 20.78
N SER A 13 18.20 -15.23 20.93
CA SER A 13 18.45 -16.25 21.94
C SER A 13 19.67 -17.10 21.58
N GLU A 14 20.37 -17.63 22.57
CA GLU A 14 21.52 -18.54 22.38
C GLU A 14 21.20 -19.72 21.45
N ASN A 15 19.97 -20.23 21.49
CA ASN A 15 19.52 -21.34 20.66
C ASN A 15 19.55 -21.04 19.14
N ILE A 16 19.58 -19.77 18.75
CA ILE A 16 19.52 -19.33 17.34
C ILE A 16 20.83 -18.60 16.97
N SER A 17 21.69 -18.28 17.92
CA SER A 17 22.92 -17.53 17.65
C SER A 17 23.88 -18.29 16.73
N ALA A 18 23.87 -19.63 16.79
CA ALA A 18 24.65 -20.48 15.90
C ALA A 18 24.14 -20.47 14.44
N ASP A 19 22.86 -20.14 14.23
CA ASP A 19 22.23 -20.10 12.91
C ASP A 19 22.32 -18.72 12.23
N VAL A 20 22.90 -17.73 12.90
CA VAL A 20 23.13 -16.40 12.32
C VAL A 20 24.29 -16.49 11.31
N ALA A 21 23.96 -16.39 10.03
CA ALA A 21 24.91 -16.53 8.93
C ALA A 21 25.62 -15.21 8.58
N LEU A 22 24.94 -14.08 8.73
CA LEU A 22 25.46 -12.76 8.37
C LEU A 22 24.84 -11.69 9.27
N TYR A 23 25.66 -10.75 9.70
CA TYR A 23 25.22 -9.51 10.33
C TYR A 23 25.99 -8.34 9.72
N GLU A 24 25.28 -7.42 9.05
CA GLU A 24 25.91 -6.27 8.42
C GLU A 24 25.07 -5.00 8.49
N CYS A 25 25.75 -3.87 8.43
CA CYS A 25 25.12 -2.56 8.32
C CYS A 25 24.99 -2.16 6.84
N LEU A 26 23.75 -2.04 6.38
CA LEU A 26 23.44 -1.61 5.02
C LEU A 26 23.66 -0.11 4.89
N HIS A 27 24.72 0.24 4.17
CA HIS A 27 25.02 1.62 3.83
C HIS A 27 24.35 1.95 2.50
N GLU A 28 23.08 2.34 2.54
CA GLU A 28 22.34 2.77 1.35
C GLU A 28 22.60 4.25 1.06
N GLY A 29 23.05 4.55 -0.16
CA GLY A 29 23.38 5.92 -0.57
C GLY A 29 22.17 6.87 -0.66
N ASP A 30 20.97 6.33 -0.85
CA ASP A 30 19.73 7.08 -0.97
C ASP A 30 18.87 7.07 0.30
N ASN A 31 19.31 6.36 1.35
CA ASN A 31 18.66 6.36 2.66
C ASN A 31 18.74 7.77 3.29
N PRO A 32 17.59 8.44 3.50
CA PRO A 32 17.54 9.78 4.07
C PRO A 32 17.55 9.80 5.60
N SER A 33 17.51 8.64 6.25
CA SER A 33 17.60 8.48 7.70
C SER A 33 19.00 8.84 8.21
N ASP A 34 19.07 9.30 9.46
CA ASP A 34 20.31 9.42 10.23
C ASP A 34 20.84 8.06 10.72
N HIS A 35 19.98 7.04 10.77
CA HIS A 35 20.33 5.64 11.03
C HIS A 35 20.60 4.85 9.75
N CYS A 36 21.51 3.88 9.81
CA CYS A 36 21.72 2.90 8.75
C CYS A 36 21.00 1.60 9.11
N PRO A 37 20.25 0.97 8.18
CA PRO A 37 19.62 -0.32 8.46
C PRO A 37 20.66 -1.38 8.81
N VAL A 38 20.36 -2.20 9.81
CA VAL A 38 21.11 -3.42 10.12
C VAL A 38 20.37 -4.62 9.53
N MET A 39 21.10 -5.51 8.88
CA MET A 39 20.59 -6.75 8.28
C MET A 39 21.19 -7.94 9.02
N MET A 40 20.33 -8.90 9.35
CA MET A 40 20.72 -10.18 9.91
C MET A 40 20.14 -11.30 9.03
N HIS A 41 20.99 -12.20 8.56
CA HIS A 41 20.60 -13.41 7.87
C HIS A 41 20.66 -14.58 8.85
N VAL A 42 19.56 -15.31 9.00
CA VAL A 42 19.45 -16.44 9.93
C VAL A 42 18.98 -17.66 9.16
N ASN A 43 19.71 -18.77 9.30
CA ASN A 43 19.45 -20.04 8.62
C ASN A 43 18.58 -20.95 9.49
N VAL A 44 17.31 -20.61 9.63
CA VAL A 44 16.33 -21.40 10.37
C VAL A 44 15.28 -21.99 9.44
N ASN A 45 14.86 -23.22 9.71
CA ASN A 45 13.72 -23.81 9.05
C ASN A 45 12.44 -23.20 9.63
N VAL A 46 11.72 -22.42 8.81
CA VAL A 46 10.49 -21.73 9.22
C VAL A 46 9.31 -22.31 8.46
N GLU A 47 8.32 -22.79 9.18
CA GLU A 47 7.00 -23.06 8.62
C GLU A 47 6.14 -21.81 8.73
N HIS A 48 5.70 -21.28 7.59
CA HIS A 48 4.78 -20.15 7.57
C HIS A 48 3.36 -20.67 7.81
N ILE A 49 2.84 -20.50 9.02
CA ILE A 49 1.43 -20.73 9.33
C ILE A 49 0.65 -19.50 8.83
N PRO A 50 -0.18 -19.62 7.78
CA PRO A 50 -1.06 -18.53 7.39
C PRO A 50 -2.03 -18.27 8.54
N THR A 51 -2.00 -17.07 9.09
CA THR A 51 -3.07 -16.63 10.00
C THR A 51 -4.31 -16.35 9.15
N ASP A 52 -5.47 -16.86 9.56
CA ASP A 52 -6.77 -16.70 8.89
C ASP A 52 -7.20 -15.23 8.72
N HIS A 53 -6.48 -14.30 9.34
CA HIS A 53 -6.42 -12.93 8.86
C HIS A 53 -5.57 -12.85 7.60
N SER A 54 -6.06 -13.49 6.54
CA SER A 54 -5.84 -12.98 5.20
C SER A 54 -6.11 -11.48 5.30
N PRO A 55 -5.13 -10.57 5.11
CA PRO A 55 -5.50 -9.19 4.88
C PRO A 55 -6.47 -9.30 3.73
N ILE A 56 -7.74 -8.90 3.93
CA ILE A 56 -8.69 -8.73 2.83
C ILE A 56 -7.90 -7.91 1.84
N LEU A 57 -7.38 -8.61 0.84
CA LEU A 57 -6.41 -8.08 -0.07
C LEU A 57 -7.30 -7.18 -0.88
N ARG A 58 -7.30 -5.89 -0.54
CA ARG A 58 -7.90 -4.86 -1.37
C ARG A 58 -7.07 -4.85 -2.65
N SER A 59 -7.29 -5.87 -3.47
CA SER A 59 -6.70 -6.08 -4.77
C SER A 59 -7.43 -5.09 -5.66
N GLY A 60 -6.88 -3.88 -5.73
CA GLY A 60 -7.20 -2.93 -6.79
C GLY A 60 -6.69 -3.49 -8.12
N LEU A 61 -7.26 -4.61 -8.57
CA LEU A 61 -7.06 -5.13 -9.90
C LEU A 61 -7.46 -4.03 -10.89
N PRO A 62 -6.59 -3.65 -11.84
CA PRO A 62 -6.81 -2.53 -12.74
C PRO A 62 -7.81 -2.84 -13.86
N TRP A 63 -8.99 -3.38 -13.55
CA TRP A 63 -10.00 -3.78 -14.53
C TRP A 63 -10.29 -2.71 -15.61
N ARG A 64 -10.26 -1.43 -15.23
CA ARG A 64 -10.49 -0.29 -16.15
C ARG A 64 -9.46 -0.14 -17.28
N ASN A 65 -8.26 -0.71 -17.13
CA ASN A 65 -7.15 -0.53 -18.09
C ASN A 65 -6.64 -1.87 -18.66
N VAL A 66 -7.38 -2.97 -18.48
CA VAL A 66 -6.98 -4.29 -18.98
C VAL A 66 -7.16 -4.32 -20.50
N SER A 67 -6.15 -4.80 -21.23
CA SER A 67 -6.26 -4.95 -22.68
C SER A 67 -7.24 -6.07 -23.04
N PRO A 68 -7.88 -6.03 -24.23
CA PRO A 68 -8.81 -7.07 -24.65
C PRO A 68 -8.19 -8.47 -24.66
N ARG A 69 -6.90 -8.57 -24.96
CA ARG A 69 -6.15 -9.84 -24.93
C ARG A 69 -6.08 -10.43 -23.52
N VAL A 70 -5.73 -9.63 -22.52
CA VAL A 70 -5.63 -10.08 -21.12
C VAL A 70 -7.02 -10.42 -20.56
N LEU A 71 -8.07 -9.73 -21.02
CA LEU A 71 -9.45 -10.09 -20.68
C LEU A 71 -9.84 -11.46 -21.27
N GLY A 72 -9.40 -11.75 -22.50
CA GLY A 72 -9.55 -13.07 -23.12
C GLY A 72 -8.80 -14.17 -22.35
N ASP A 73 -7.54 -13.91 -21.98
CA ASP A 73 -6.73 -14.83 -21.18
C ASP A 73 -7.36 -15.10 -19.81
N TYR A 74 -7.90 -14.06 -19.15
CA TYR A 74 -8.68 -14.20 -17.92
C TYR A 74 -9.91 -15.07 -18.12
N GLY A 75 -10.69 -14.82 -19.17
CA GLY A 75 -11.88 -15.62 -19.49
C GLY A 75 -11.56 -17.10 -19.70
N ALA A 76 -10.48 -17.40 -20.43
CA ALA A 76 -10.02 -18.77 -20.64
C ALA A 76 -9.57 -19.44 -19.34
N ALA A 77 -8.77 -18.74 -18.53
CA ALA A 77 -8.31 -19.26 -17.23
C ALA A 77 -9.46 -19.49 -16.25
N LEU A 78 -10.41 -18.55 -16.18
CA LEU A 78 -11.60 -18.66 -15.34
C LEU A 78 -12.49 -19.81 -15.80
N HIS A 79 -12.68 -19.99 -17.11
CA HIS A 79 -13.48 -21.08 -17.64
C HIS A 79 -12.92 -22.44 -17.23
N VAL A 80 -11.60 -22.63 -17.33
CA VAL A 80 -10.93 -23.88 -16.89
C VAL A 80 -11.13 -24.08 -15.38
N ALA A 81 -10.93 -23.03 -14.58
CA ALA A 81 -11.09 -23.10 -13.13
C ALA A 81 -12.52 -23.43 -12.71
N LEU A 82 -13.54 -22.78 -13.28
CA LEU A 82 -14.94 -23.03 -12.96
C LEU A 82 -15.40 -24.43 -13.38
N THR A 83 -14.91 -24.94 -14.52
CA THR A 83 -15.22 -26.31 -14.98
C THR A 83 -14.70 -27.38 -14.02
N SER A 84 -13.65 -27.07 -13.24
CA SER A 84 -13.08 -27.99 -12.26
C SER A 84 -13.83 -28.02 -10.91
N ILE A 85 -14.76 -27.09 -10.67
CA ILE A 85 -15.49 -27.02 -9.41
C ILE A 85 -16.59 -28.08 -9.41
N VAL A 86 -16.59 -28.93 -8.37
CA VAL A 86 -17.65 -29.92 -8.15
C VAL A 86 -18.92 -29.20 -7.70
N VAL A 87 -20.01 -29.40 -8.44
CA VAL A 87 -21.32 -28.83 -8.12
C VAL A 87 -22.00 -29.70 -7.04
N PRO A 88 -22.41 -29.13 -5.88
CA PRO A 88 -23.07 -29.89 -4.82
C PRO A 88 -24.55 -30.15 -5.18
N ASN A 89 -24.78 -31.09 -6.10
CA ASN A 89 -26.12 -31.40 -6.60
C ASN A 89 -27.10 -31.83 -5.49
N ALA A 90 -26.62 -32.54 -4.47
CA ALA A 90 -27.44 -32.95 -3.33
C ALA A 90 -27.98 -31.76 -2.53
N ALA A 91 -27.19 -30.71 -2.36
CA ALA A 91 -27.60 -29.47 -1.72
C ALA A 91 -28.60 -28.68 -2.59
N LEU A 92 -28.37 -28.63 -3.90
CA LEU A 92 -29.21 -27.89 -4.85
C LEU A 92 -30.58 -28.54 -5.10
N GLN A 93 -30.69 -29.85 -4.88
CA GLN A 93 -31.92 -30.63 -5.02
C GLN A 93 -32.61 -30.86 -3.67
N CYS A 94 -32.15 -30.19 -2.61
CA CYS A 94 -32.78 -30.29 -1.30
C CYS A 94 -34.05 -29.43 -1.29
N ASP A 95 -35.20 -30.07 -1.03
CA ASP A 95 -36.50 -29.39 -0.95
C ASP A 95 -36.81 -28.82 0.45
N ASP A 96 -35.92 -29.02 1.41
CA ASP A 96 -36.06 -28.50 2.78
C ASP A 96 -35.41 -27.12 2.90
N TRP A 97 -36.26 -26.10 3.09
CA TRP A 97 -35.87 -24.71 3.26
C TRP A 97 -35.08 -24.42 4.55
N SER A 98 -35.09 -25.35 5.51
CA SER A 98 -34.42 -25.24 6.82
C SER A 98 -33.24 -26.20 7.00
N CYS A 99 -32.76 -26.82 5.92
CA CYS A 99 -31.71 -27.82 5.99
C CYS A 99 -30.33 -27.23 6.37
N GLU A 100 -29.81 -27.60 7.54
CA GLU A 100 -28.47 -27.20 8.01
C GLU A 100 -27.35 -28.16 7.54
N LEU A 101 -27.71 -29.35 7.05
CA LEU A 101 -26.73 -30.37 6.63
C LEU A 101 -25.91 -29.93 5.40
N HIS A 102 -26.49 -29.11 4.52
CA HIS A 102 -25.86 -28.67 3.27
C HIS A 102 -25.23 -27.29 3.34
N THR A 103 -25.33 -26.59 4.48
CA THR A 103 -24.80 -25.24 4.64
C THR A 103 -23.30 -25.18 4.36
N HIS A 104 -22.56 -26.18 4.83
CA HIS A 104 -21.13 -26.31 4.57
C HIS A 104 -20.82 -26.50 3.08
N ASP A 105 -21.59 -27.35 2.38
CA ASP A 105 -21.36 -27.65 0.96
C ASP A 105 -21.64 -26.44 0.06
N ILE A 106 -22.68 -25.66 0.39
CA ILE A 106 -23.01 -24.42 -0.31
C ILE A 106 -21.93 -23.37 -0.06
N GLN A 107 -21.47 -23.24 1.19
CA GLN A 107 -20.40 -22.30 1.53
C GLN A 107 -19.09 -22.68 0.82
N ALA A 108 -18.71 -23.96 0.82
CA ALA A 108 -17.55 -24.45 0.11
C ALA A 108 -17.65 -24.22 -1.41
N TYR A 109 -18.83 -24.42 -2.01
CA TYR A 109 -19.07 -24.14 -3.42
C TYR A 109 -18.91 -22.65 -3.73
N TYR A 110 -19.47 -21.77 -2.90
CA TYR A 110 -19.29 -20.32 -3.02
C TYR A 110 -17.81 -19.92 -2.92
N ASP A 111 -17.10 -20.40 -1.90
CA ASP A 111 -15.70 -20.08 -1.66
C ASP A 111 -14.82 -20.57 -2.82
N ASN A 112 -15.12 -21.73 -3.39
CA ASN A 112 -14.43 -22.26 -4.57
C ASN A 112 -14.63 -21.38 -5.81
N ILE A 113 -15.84 -20.84 -6.03
CA ILE A 113 -16.10 -19.91 -7.14
C ILE A 113 -15.35 -18.60 -6.93
N VAL A 114 -15.38 -18.06 -5.72
CA VAL A 114 -14.67 -16.82 -5.38
C VAL A 114 -13.16 -17.00 -5.56
N LYS A 115 -12.62 -18.13 -5.09
CA LYS A 115 -11.21 -18.48 -5.23
C LYS A 115 -10.81 -18.63 -6.70
N ALA A 116 -11.62 -19.32 -7.52
CA ALA A 116 -11.37 -19.44 -8.95
C ALA A 116 -11.32 -18.08 -9.67
N CYS A 117 -12.23 -17.15 -9.31
CA CYS A 117 -12.21 -15.78 -9.82
C CYS A 117 -10.93 -15.03 -9.44
N LEU A 118 -10.49 -15.17 -8.19
CA LEU A 118 -9.29 -14.49 -7.68
C LEU A 118 -8.00 -15.06 -8.28
N ASP A 119 -7.88 -16.38 -8.37
CA ASP A 119 -6.70 -17.07 -8.90
C ASP A 119 -6.54 -16.79 -10.40
N ALA A 120 -7.63 -16.85 -11.17
CA ALA A 120 -7.63 -16.51 -12.60
C ALA A 120 -7.24 -15.05 -12.83
N ALA A 121 -7.74 -14.12 -12.00
CA ALA A 121 -7.39 -12.70 -12.09
C ALA A 121 -5.92 -12.44 -11.69
N GLU A 122 -5.39 -13.14 -10.70
CA GLU A 122 -4.01 -13.01 -10.27
C GLU A 122 -3.03 -13.53 -11.33
N GLY A 123 -3.33 -14.67 -11.95
CA GLY A 123 -2.49 -15.27 -13.00
C GLY A 123 -2.44 -14.48 -14.31
N THR A 124 -3.44 -13.65 -14.59
CA THR A 124 -3.58 -12.97 -15.91
C THR A 124 -3.43 -11.45 -15.82
N VAL A 125 -4.20 -10.78 -14.97
CA VAL A 125 -4.19 -9.32 -14.82
C VAL A 125 -3.02 -8.86 -13.97
N GLY A 126 -2.54 -9.73 -13.08
CA GLY A 126 -1.49 -9.44 -12.13
C GLY A 126 -1.95 -8.47 -11.04
N ARG A 127 -1.53 -8.72 -9.80
CA ARG A 127 -1.71 -7.73 -8.73
C ARG A 127 -0.94 -6.47 -9.12
N LYS A 128 -1.55 -5.28 -8.98
CA LYS A 128 -0.75 -4.06 -8.87
C LYS A 128 0.17 -4.28 -7.67
N ARG A 129 1.43 -4.63 -7.91
CA ARG A 129 2.47 -4.45 -6.90
C ARG A 129 2.34 -3.00 -6.51
N LYS A 130 1.89 -2.73 -5.27
CA LYS A 130 2.15 -1.43 -4.65
C LYS A 130 3.63 -1.23 -4.89
N ARG A 131 4.02 -0.26 -5.72
CA ARG A 131 5.42 0.14 -5.84
C ARG A 131 5.81 0.58 -4.43
N ARG A 132 6.30 -0.36 -3.60
CA ARG A 132 6.95 -0.05 -2.34
C ARG A 132 8.15 0.79 -2.76
N GLY A 133 8.22 2.01 -2.25
CA GLY A 133 9.37 2.88 -2.46
C GLY A 133 9.20 3.98 -3.51
N ASN A 134 8.06 4.68 -3.57
CA ASN A 134 8.10 5.99 -4.24
C ASN A 134 7.18 7.10 -3.72
N THR A 135 6.92 7.10 -2.41
CA THR A 135 6.21 8.21 -1.76
C THR A 135 7.05 9.50 -1.80
N SER A 136 8.38 9.38 -1.83
CA SER A 136 9.33 10.49 -1.93
C SER A 136 9.23 11.24 -3.26
N LEU A 137 9.30 10.57 -4.42
CA LEU A 137 9.22 11.24 -5.74
C LEU A 137 7.85 11.89 -6.01
N ARG A 138 6.81 11.52 -5.24
CA ARG A 138 5.47 12.12 -5.35
C ARG A 138 5.28 13.39 -4.51
N ARG A 139 6.24 13.75 -3.65
CA ARG A 139 6.14 15.00 -2.88
C ARG A 139 6.39 16.22 -3.78
N PRO A 140 5.52 17.24 -3.74
CA PRO A 140 5.78 18.53 -4.37
C PRO A 140 7.15 19.08 -3.96
N GLY A 141 7.97 19.52 -4.92
CA GLY A 141 9.33 20.01 -4.68
C GLY A 141 10.43 18.94 -4.61
N TRP A 142 10.10 17.64 -4.57
CA TRP A 142 11.11 16.59 -4.51
C TRP A 142 11.94 16.49 -5.79
N LYS A 143 11.28 16.40 -6.96
CA LYS A 143 11.97 16.29 -8.26
C LYS A 143 12.90 17.49 -8.51
N ASP A 144 12.46 18.68 -8.12
CA ASP A 144 13.12 19.93 -8.46
C ASP A 144 14.25 20.28 -7.47
N HIS A 145 14.03 20.05 -6.17
CA HIS A 145 15.01 20.41 -5.13
C HIS A 145 15.82 19.25 -4.56
N VAL A 146 15.31 18.02 -4.57
CA VAL A 146 15.96 16.88 -3.89
C VAL A 146 16.69 15.97 -4.88
N GLU A 147 16.13 15.74 -6.07
CA GLU A 147 16.68 14.79 -7.05
C GLU A 147 18.13 15.10 -7.46
N PRO A 148 18.52 16.35 -7.79
CA PRO A 148 19.91 16.65 -8.19
C PRO A 148 20.91 16.38 -7.06
N HIS A 149 20.49 16.58 -5.80
CA HIS A 149 21.33 16.29 -4.64
C HIS A 149 21.37 14.79 -4.33
N ARG A 150 20.27 14.07 -4.56
CA ARG A 150 20.19 12.62 -4.42
C ARG A 150 21.11 11.91 -5.41
N GLU A 151 21.04 12.25 -6.69
CA GLU A 151 21.89 11.65 -7.74
C GLU A 151 23.38 11.82 -7.41
N ARG A 152 23.78 13.03 -7.00
CA ARG A 152 25.15 13.31 -6.58
C ARG A 152 25.56 12.54 -5.33
N ALA A 153 24.67 12.41 -4.34
CA ALA A 153 24.96 11.63 -3.13
C ALA A 153 25.14 10.15 -3.45
N ILE A 154 24.27 9.57 -4.30
CA ILE A 154 24.37 8.17 -4.76
C ILE A 154 25.66 7.94 -5.54
N PHE A 155 26.00 8.83 -6.48
CA PHE A 155 27.23 8.73 -7.27
C PHE A 155 28.48 8.67 -6.38
N TRP A 156 28.63 9.63 -5.46
CA TRP A 156 29.79 9.68 -4.56
C TRP A 156 29.79 8.56 -3.53
N HIS A 157 28.61 8.04 -3.16
CA HIS A 157 28.50 6.84 -2.34
C HIS A 157 29.01 5.59 -3.08
N ALA A 158 28.60 5.41 -4.34
CA ALA A 158 29.07 4.31 -5.18
C ALA A 158 30.59 4.37 -5.41
N LEU A 159 31.13 5.56 -5.68
CA LEU A 159 32.57 5.75 -5.82
C LEU A 159 33.31 5.41 -4.51
N TRP A 160 32.83 5.90 -3.36
CA TRP A 160 33.39 5.56 -2.06
C TRP A 160 33.36 4.05 -1.78
N LYS A 161 32.26 3.36 -2.10
CA LYS A 161 32.16 1.89 -2.02
C LYS A 161 33.21 1.21 -2.90
N SER A 162 33.37 1.64 -4.16
CA SER A 162 34.36 1.09 -5.09
C SER A 162 35.81 1.32 -4.66
N SER A 163 36.09 2.38 -3.91
CA SER A 163 37.40 2.69 -3.34
C SER A 163 37.72 1.91 -2.05
N GLY A 164 36.93 0.89 -1.70
CA GLY A 164 37.15 0.11 -0.48
C GLY A 164 36.60 0.77 0.79
N SER A 165 35.67 1.73 0.66
CA SER A 165 35.03 2.40 1.80
C SER A 165 36.00 3.11 2.75
N PRO A 166 36.92 3.97 2.26
CA PRO A 166 37.93 4.61 3.08
C PRO A 166 37.29 5.47 4.17
N HIS A 167 37.84 5.41 5.38
CA HIS A 167 37.34 6.19 6.52
C HIS A 167 37.70 7.68 6.40
N ASP A 168 38.84 8.00 5.79
CA ASP A 168 39.35 9.36 5.62
C ASP A 168 39.87 9.62 4.20
N GLY A 169 40.09 10.90 3.87
CA GLY A 169 40.58 11.35 2.58
C GLY A 169 39.50 11.98 1.68
N HIS A 170 39.94 12.48 0.53
CA HIS A 170 39.11 13.32 -0.35
C HIS A 170 37.78 12.66 -0.76
N VAL A 171 37.77 11.37 -1.08
CA VAL A 171 36.56 10.64 -1.45
C VAL A 171 35.58 10.55 -0.28
N ALA A 172 36.06 10.25 0.93
CA ALA A 172 35.24 10.21 2.14
C ALA A 172 34.67 11.59 2.50
N ASP A 173 35.44 12.66 2.31
CA ASP A 173 35.00 14.05 2.52
C ASP A 173 33.93 14.49 1.54
N ILE A 174 34.11 14.17 0.26
CA ILE A 174 33.14 14.54 -0.77
C ILE A 174 31.84 13.76 -0.53
N ARG A 175 31.91 12.46 -0.19
CA ARG A 175 30.74 11.65 0.20
C ARG A 175 29.98 12.27 1.38
N ARG A 176 30.68 12.67 2.45
CA ARG A 176 30.05 13.31 3.62
C ARG A 176 29.36 14.61 3.24
N ARG A 177 30.01 15.45 2.44
CA ARG A 177 29.47 16.73 1.96
C ARG A 177 28.24 16.55 1.08
N THR A 178 28.26 15.62 0.12
CA THR A 178 27.12 15.37 -0.78
C THR A 178 25.95 14.74 -0.04
N ARG A 179 26.20 13.82 0.91
CA ARG A 179 25.17 13.29 1.80
C ARG A 179 24.53 14.37 2.66
N ALA A 180 25.33 15.25 3.27
CA ALA A 180 24.82 16.36 4.08
C ALA A 180 23.90 17.29 3.28
N ARG A 181 24.26 17.60 2.03
CA ARG A 181 23.45 18.41 1.11
C ARG A 181 22.14 17.71 0.72
N TYR A 182 22.18 16.40 0.43
CA TYR A 182 20.98 15.62 0.18
C TYR A 182 20.04 15.59 1.40
N CYS A 183 20.55 15.26 2.59
CA CYS A 183 19.77 15.28 3.83
C CYS A 183 19.21 16.68 4.15
N TYR A 184 19.95 17.74 3.84
CA TYR A 184 19.46 19.11 3.95
C TYR A 184 18.30 19.37 2.99
N ALA A 185 18.42 19.02 1.71
CA ALA A 185 17.38 19.20 0.71
C ALA A 185 16.10 18.42 1.08
N VAL A 186 16.23 17.19 1.58
CA VAL A 186 15.10 16.41 2.10
C VAL A 186 14.42 17.12 3.27
N ARG A 187 15.19 17.63 4.25
CA ARG A 187 14.64 18.40 5.38
C ARG A 187 13.98 19.69 4.92
N TYR A 188 14.56 20.37 3.94
CA TYR A 188 14.02 21.60 3.35
C TYR A 188 12.66 21.36 2.73
N VAL A 189 12.51 20.35 1.87
CA VAL A 189 11.22 20.01 1.24
C VAL A 189 10.19 19.52 2.26
N LYS A 190 10.61 18.78 3.30
CA LYS A 190 9.71 18.41 4.40
C LYS A 190 9.18 19.63 5.16
N ARG A 191 10.04 20.61 5.44
CA ARG A 191 9.68 21.82 6.19
C ARG A 191 8.83 22.79 5.37
N HIS A 192 9.08 22.88 4.07
CA HIS A 192 8.39 23.80 3.16
C HIS A 192 7.37 23.09 2.27
N GLU A 193 6.85 21.93 2.69
CA GLU A 193 5.94 21.13 1.88
C GLU A 193 4.67 21.92 1.49
N GLU A 194 4.12 22.69 2.44
CA GLU A 194 2.97 23.58 2.20
C GLU A 194 3.30 24.71 1.22
N GLN A 195 4.47 25.33 1.37
CA GLN A 195 4.92 26.37 0.46
C GLN A 195 5.19 25.83 -0.95
N CYS A 196 5.78 24.63 -1.07
CA CYS A 196 5.96 23.95 -2.35
C CYS A 196 4.61 23.60 -3.01
N ARG A 197 3.59 23.24 -2.22
CA ARG A 197 2.23 23.03 -2.73
C ARG A 197 1.60 24.34 -3.21
N ALA A 198 1.71 25.41 -2.42
CA ALA A 198 1.20 26.72 -2.77
C ALA A 198 1.86 27.28 -4.03
N ASN A 199 3.18 27.16 -4.16
CA ASN A 199 3.92 27.59 -5.35
C ASN A 199 3.50 26.80 -6.59
N LYS A 200 3.30 25.48 -6.49
CA LYS A 200 2.80 24.68 -7.62
C LYS A 200 1.38 25.06 -8.03
N LEU A 201 0.52 25.38 -7.07
CA LEU A 201 -0.82 25.90 -7.37
C LEU A 201 -0.73 27.26 -8.07
N ALA A 202 0.12 28.18 -7.59
CA ALA A 202 0.35 29.47 -8.21
C ALA A 202 0.90 29.36 -9.64
N GLU A 203 1.85 28.44 -9.88
CA GLU A 203 2.34 28.15 -11.23
C GLU A 203 1.26 27.57 -12.15
N ALA A 204 0.38 26.70 -11.62
CA ALA A 204 -0.74 26.15 -12.38
C ALA A 204 -1.76 27.23 -12.75
N LEU A 205 -2.01 28.18 -11.83
CA LEU A 205 -2.83 29.37 -12.09
C LEU A 205 -2.21 30.28 -13.16
N ALA A 206 -0.90 30.51 -13.09
CA ALA A 206 -0.18 31.36 -14.05
C ALA A 206 -0.12 30.77 -15.48
N LYS A 207 -0.22 29.44 -15.62
CA LYS A 207 -0.13 28.73 -16.92
C LYS A 207 -1.47 28.59 -17.65
N ASP A 208 -2.56 29.11 -17.09
CA ASP A 208 -3.93 29.12 -17.65
C ASP A 208 -4.41 27.76 -18.22
N ARG A 209 -4.09 26.67 -17.50
CA ARG A 209 -4.57 25.32 -17.81
C ARG A 209 -5.57 24.89 -16.75
N GLY A 210 -6.85 25.18 -16.98
CA GLY A 210 -7.95 24.87 -16.05
C GLY A 210 -7.93 23.45 -15.45
N ARG A 211 -7.48 22.46 -16.23
CA ARG A 211 -7.39 21.05 -15.81
C ARG A 211 -6.26 20.77 -14.81
N ASP A 212 -5.17 21.53 -14.87
CA ASP A 212 -4.01 21.39 -13.96
C ASP A 212 -4.32 22.00 -12.59
N ILE A 213 -5.10 23.08 -12.55
CA ILE A 213 -5.57 23.71 -11.31
C ILE A 213 -6.40 22.73 -10.48
N TRP A 214 -7.42 22.11 -11.08
CA TRP A 214 -8.28 21.16 -10.36
C TRP A 214 -7.52 19.91 -9.90
N ASN A 215 -6.51 19.45 -10.66
CA ASN A 215 -5.63 18.37 -10.25
C ASN A 215 -4.79 18.73 -9.02
N GLU A 216 -4.25 19.96 -8.93
CA GLU A 216 -3.50 20.42 -7.76
C GLU A 216 -4.41 20.70 -6.56
N VAL A 217 -5.59 21.31 -6.77
CA VAL A 217 -6.61 21.51 -5.72
C VAL A 217 -7.07 20.17 -5.14
N GLN A 218 -7.27 19.16 -5.98
CA GLN A 218 -7.66 17.82 -5.52
C GLN A 218 -6.57 17.15 -4.67
N LYS A 219 -5.28 17.37 -4.99
CA LYS A 219 -4.14 16.89 -4.19
C LYS A 219 -4.07 17.60 -2.83
N ILE A 220 -4.41 18.89 -2.78
CA ILE A 220 -4.42 19.70 -1.55
C ILE A 220 -5.60 19.32 -0.65
N SER A 221 -6.81 19.17 -1.22
CA SER A 221 -8.01 18.88 -0.42
C SER A 221 -7.90 17.56 0.35
N GLY A 222 -7.09 16.63 -0.15
CA GLY A 222 -6.93 15.30 0.39
C GLY A 222 -8.25 14.52 0.30
N ARG A 223 -8.20 13.25 -0.13
CA ARG A 223 -9.29 12.35 0.22
C ARG A 223 -9.22 12.12 1.73
N LYS A 224 -9.77 13.03 2.52
CA LYS A 224 -10.18 12.74 3.88
C LYS A 224 -11.34 11.76 3.76
N THR A 225 -11.04 10.48 3.61
CA THR A 225 -11.95 9.44 4.12
C THR A 225 -11.86 9.49 5.63
N ASN A 226 -12.26 10.62 6.22
CA ASN A 226 -12.82 10.58 7.56
C ASN A 226 -14.17 9.91 7.33
N ARG A 227 -14.18 8.57 7.32
CA ARG A 227 -15.40 7.91 7.77
C ARG A 227 -15.59 8.48 9.16
N VAL A 228 -16.62 9.29 9.34
CA VAL A 228 -16.98 9.79 10.66
C VAL A 228 -17.19 8.53 11.48
N ALA A 229 -16.30 8.25 12.43
CA ALA A 229 -16.36 7.03 13.24
C ALA A 229 -17.55 7.05 14.22
N MET A 230 -18.35 8.12 14.19
CA MET A 230 -19.39 8.40 15.14
C MET A 230 -20.49 9.22 14.50
N VAL A 231 -21.68 8.65 14.32
CA VAL A 231 -22.87 9.40 13.91
C VAL A 231 -23.75 9.55 15.15
N ASP A 232 -23.95 10.78 15.63
CA ASP A 232 -24.75 11.10 16.83
C ASP A 232 -24.36 10.29 18.09
N GLY A 233 -23.07 10.06 18.31
CA GLY A 233 -22.56 9.30 19.46
C GLY A 233 -22.45 7.78 19.25
N MET A 234 -22.91 7.25 18.11
CA MET A 234 -22.92 5.82 17.82
C MET A 234 -21.76 5.42 16.91
N VAL A 235 -21.01 4.38 17.31
CA VAL A 235 -19.76 3.92 16.66
C VAL A 235 -19.96 2.60 15.91
N ASP A 236 -20.98 1.81 16.28
CA ASP A 236 -21.25 0.50 15.68
C ASP A 236 -22.18 0.60 14.47
N ASP A 237 -21.89 -0.17 13.41
CA ASP A 237 -22.61 -0.12 12.13
C ASP A 237 -24.10 -0.51 12.30
N ARG A 238 -24.38 -1.39 13.26
CA ARG A 238 -25.74 -1.82 13.62
C ARG A 238 -26.54 -0.70 14.28
N ASP A 239 -25.95 -0.01 15.25
CA ASP A 239 -26.59 1.10 15.97
C ASP A 239 -26.82 2.30 15.05
N ILE A 240 -25.89 2.57 14.12
CA ILE A 240 -26.05 3.59 13.07
C ILE A 240 -27.22 3.22 12.15
N GLY A 241 -27.31 1.95 11.73
CA GLY A 241 -28.43 1.46 10.92
C GLY A 241 -29.78 1.64 11.60
N GLU A 242 -29.86 1.35 12.91
CA GLU A 242 -31.08 1.51 13.68
C GLU A 242 -31.44 2.99 13.93
N LEU A 243 -30.44 3.86 14.12
CA LEU A 243 -30.62 5.30 14.23
C LEU A 243 -31.21 5.92 12.95
N PHE A 244 -30.75 5.48 11.78
CA PHE A 244 -31.34 5.89 10.50
C PHE A 244 -32.77 5.35 10.32
N ALA A 245 -33.04 4.10 10.71
CA ALA A 245 -34.39 3.55 10.68
C ALA A 245 -35.35 4.39 11.55
N ARG A 246 -34.95 4.71 12.79
CA ARG A 246 -35.77 5.51 13.72
C ARG A 246 -36.04 6.93 13.23
N LYS A 247 -35.06 7.58 12.59
CA LYS A 247 -35.25 8.92 12.02
C LYS A 247 -36.16 8.93 10.78
N ASN A 248 -36.07 7.91 9.91
CA ASN A 248 -36.88 7.84 8.69
C ASN A 248 -38.33 7.36 8.92
N ILE A 249 -38.61 6.62 10.00
CA ILE A 249 -39.98 6.16 10.32
C ILE A 249 -40.91 7.33 10.69
N ARG A 250 -40.37 8.47 11.17
CA ARG A 250 -41.18 9.66 11.49
C ARG A 250 -41.56 10.52 10.28
N GLY A 251 -41.10 10.19 9.08
CA GLY A 251 -41.31 10.99 7.86
C GLY A 251 -42.38 10.49 6.90
N VAL A 252 -42.96 9.31 7.10
CA VAL A 252 -43.97 8.74 6.18
C VAL A 252 -45.35 8.83 6.79
N GLN A 253 -45.88 10.06 6.85
CA GLN A 253 -47.31 10.27 7.01
C GLN A 253 -47.96 10.06 5.63
N CYS A 254 -48.34 8.81 5.34
CA CYS A 254 -49.13 8.48 4.15
C CYS A 254 -50.48 9.22 4.23
N TYR A 255 -50.59 10.36 3.54
CA TYR A 255 -51.89 10.97 3.27
C TYR A 255 -52.58 10.14 2.20
N CYS A 256 -53.55 9.32 2.63
CA CYS A 256 -54.50 8.65 1.76
C CYS A 256 -55.45 9.72 1.19
N ILE A 257 -55.15 10.23 -0.01
CA ILE A 257 -56.07 11.09 -0.76
C ILE A 257 -57.15 10.19 -1.35
N ARG A 258 -58.33 10.17 -0.72
CA ARG A 258 -59.56 9.62 -1.31
C ARG A 258 -59.97 10.57 -2.45
N CYS A 259 -59.85 10.12 -3.70
CA CYS A 259 -60.62 10.71 -4.79
C CYS A 259 -62.11 10.48 -4.54
N ARG A 260 -62.90 11.57 -4.54
CA ARG A 260 -64.29 11.55 -4.96
C ARG A 260 -64.35 12.06 -6.40
#